data_AF-A0A967RBD9-F1
#
_entry.id   AF-A0A967RBD9-F1
#
_cell.length_a   1.000
_cell.length_b   1.000
_cell.length_c   1.000
_cell.angle_alpha   90.00
_cell.angle_beta   90.00
_cell.angle_gamma   90.00
#
_symmetry.space_group_name_H-M   'P 1'
#
loop_
_entity.id
_entity.type
_entity.pdbx_description
1 polymer ?
#
loop_
_entity_poly.entity_id
_entity_poly.type
_entity_poly.pdbx_seq_one_letter_code
_entity_poly.pdbx_strand_id
1 'polypeptide(L)'
;MIFFDPLFLVFMVPSIILGFIAQNAVRSKFRKYSEVSTMRRLSGAQAAREILDSFDLRDVRIEEARGGQLSDHYDPRGRVLRLSSDVGRASSVAAVGVAAHEAGHAIQHARGYFPLQIRSA
;
A
#
# COMPACT_ATOMS: atom_id res chain seq x y z
N MET A 1 11.75 1.21 -35.61
CA MET A 1 11.78 -0.25 -35.37
C MET A 1 12.56 -0.45 -34.07
N ILE A 2 11.95 -1.03 -33.04
CA ILE A 2 12.70 -1.39 -31.82
C ILE A 2 13.71 -2.45 -32.25
N PHE A 3 14.99 -2.09 -32.27
CA PHE A 3 16.06 -3.06 -32.54
C PHE A 3 16.05 -4.08 -31.41
N PHE A 4 15.77 -5.34 -31.75
CA PHE A 4 15.84 -6.47 -30.81
C PHE A 4 17.32 -6.81 -30.64
N ASP A 5 17.98 -6.16 -29.67
CA ASP A 5 19.36 -6.44 -29.30
C ASP A 5 19.40 -7.60 -28.29
N PRO A 6 20.00 -8.75 -28.62
CA PRO A 6 20.15 -9.86 -27.68
C PRO A 6 20.91 -9.47 -26.41
N LEU A 7 21.83 -8.50 -26.47
CA LEU A 7 22.59 -8.04 -25.32
C LEU A 7 21.71 -7.27 -24.32
N PHE A 8 20.74 -6.49 -24.82
CA PHE A 8 19.73 -5.82 -24.01
C PHE A 8 18.90 -6.82 -23.19
N LEU A 9 18.51 -7.95 -23.81
CA LEU A 9 17.77 -9.00 -23.10
C LEU A 9 18.61 -9.65 -22.00
N VAL A 10 19.90 -9.91 -22.24
CA VAL A 10 20.80 -10.49 -21.23
C VAL A 10 20.92 -9.60 -19.99
N PHE A 11 20.99 -8.27 -20.15
CA PHE A 11 21.03 -7.35 -19.02
C PHE A 11 19.67 -7.17 -18.32
N MET A 12 18.56 -7.28 -19.06
CA MET A 12 17.20 -7.11 -18.53
C MET A 12 16.70 -8.36 -17.76
N VAL A 13 17.05 -9.57 -18.22
CA VAL A 13 16.59 -10.84 -17.64
C VAL A 13 16.83 -10.93 -16.13
N PRO A 14 18.02 -10.60 -15.58
CA PRO A 14 18.23 -10.59 -14.13
C PRO A 14 17.25 -9.69 -13.38
N SER A 15 16.98 -8.48 -13.87
CA SER A 15 16.04 -7.54 -13.24
C SER A 15 14.61 -8.07 -13.27
N ILE A 16 14.20 -8.71 -14.37
CA ILE A 16 12.89 -9.36 -14.47
C ILE A 16 12.77 -10.49 -13.46
N ILE A 17 13.78 -11.36 -13.37
CA ILE A 17 13.79 -12.48 -12.43
C ILE A 17 13.66 -11.96 -10.99
N LEU A 18 14.44 -10.93 -10.62
CA LEU A 18 14.36 -10.30 -9.31
C LEU A 18 12.98 -9.69 -9.06
N GLY A 19 12.39 -9.02 -10.05
CA GLY A 19 11.03 -8.49 -9.98
C GLY A 19 9.98 -9.57 -9.71
N PHE A 20 10.06 -10.71 -10.41
CA PHE A 20 9.16 -11.84 -10.18
C PHE A 20 9.33 -12.43 -8.78
N ILE A 21 10.58 -12.60 -8.30
CA ILE A 21 10.85 -13.10 -6.95
C ILE A 21 10.26 -12.16 -5.90
N ALA A 22 10.50 -10.85 -6.02
CA ALA A 22 9.98 -9.85 -5.11
C ALA A 22 8.43 -9.83 -5.11
N GLN A 23 7.82 -9.83 -6.29
CA GLN A 23 6.36 -9.83 -6.43
C GLN A 23 5.73 -11.09 -5.80
N ASN A 24 6.36 -12.26 -6.01
CA ASN A 24 5.91 -13.52 -5.42
C ASN A 24 6.09 -13.52 -3.90
N ALA A 25 7.19 -12.99 -3.38
CA ALA A 25 7.41 -12.86 -1.95
C ALA A 25 6.33 -11.99 -1.29
N VAL A 26 6.03 -10.81 -1.85
CA VAL A 26 4.97 -9.91 -1.33
C VAL A 26 3.62 -10.61 -1.32
N ARG A 27 3.22 -11.23 -2.44
CA ARG A 27 1.94 -11.97 -2.52
C ARG A 27 1.86 -13.13 -1.53
N SER A 28 2.97 -13.86 -1.37
CA SER A 28 3.05 -14.98 -0.43
C SER A 28 2.91 -14.54 1.02
N LYS A 29 3.60 -13.46 1.42
CA LYS A 29 3.50 -12.89 2.77
C LYS A 29 2.11 -12.32 3.01
N PHE A 30 1.56 -11.56 2.07
CA PHE A 30 0.21 -11.02 2.18
C PHE A 30 -0.80 -12.14 2.43
N ARG A 31 -0.82 -13.18 1.59
CA ARG A 31 -1.71 -14.33 1.78
C ARG A 31 -1.54 -14.98 3.16
N LYS A 32 -0.31 -15.28 3.57
CA LYS A 32 -0.03 -15.90 4.87
C LYS A 32 -0.53 -15.06 6.04
N TYR A 33 -0.32 -13.74 6.02
CA TYR A 33 -0.70 -12.86 7.12
C TYR A 33 -2.14 -12.34 7.02
N SER A 34 -2.81 -12.53 5.89
CA SER A 34 -4.26 -12.29 5.76
C SER A 34 -5.09 -13.32 6.54
N GLU A 35 -4.55 -14.52 6.77
CA GLU A 35 -5.19 -15.57 7.58
C GLU A 35 -4.99 -15.36 9.09
N VAL A 36 -4.01 -14.53 9.48
CA VAL A 36 -3.70 -14.27 10.89
C VAL A 36 -4.53 -13.09 11.38
N SER A 37 -5.52 -13.35 12.23
CA SER A 37 -6.37 -12.30 12.83
C SER A 37 -5.62 -11.48 13.88
N THR A 38 -5.95 -10.19 13.99
CA THR A 38 -5.41 -9.33 15.06
C THR A 38 -6.16 -9.53 16.38
N MET A 39 -5.48 -9.35 17.52
CA MET A 39 -6.10 -9.51 18.85
C MET A 39 -7.26 -8.53 19.08
N ARG A 40 -7.12 -7.28 18.64
CA ARG A 40 -8.15 -6.24 18.75
C ARG A 40 -9.29 -6.41 17.74
N ARG A 41 -9.16 -7.33 16.77
CA ARG A 41 -10.11 -7.59 15.68
C ARG A 41 -10.57 -6.34 14.91
N LEU A 42 -9.72 -5.31 14.88
CA LEU A 42 -9.98 -4.11 14.10
C LEU A 42 -9.81 -4.42 12.62
N SER A 43 -10.71 -3.89 11.79
CA SER A 43 -10.53 -3.90 10.34
C SER A 43 -9.39 -2.96 9.93
N GLY A 44 -8.84 -3.15 8.72
CA GLY A 44 -7.85 -2.21 8.18
C GLY A 44 -8.36 -0.76 8.17
N ALA A 45 -9.62 -0.53 7.80
CA ALA A 45 -10.21 0.81 7.82
C ALA A 45 -10.29 1.41 9.24
N GLN A 46 -10.65 0.61 10.24
CA GLN A 46 -10.68 1.05 11.64
C GLN A 46 -9.28 1.36 12.16
N ALA A 47 -8.29 0.52 11.83
CA ALA A 47 -6.90 0.75 12.20
C ALA A 47 -6.34 2.03 11.56
N ALA A 48 -6.59 2.25 10.26
CA ALA A 48 -6.21 3.49 9.59
C ALA A 48 -6.85 4.72 10.24
N ARG A 49 -8.13 4.63 10.62
CA ARG A 49 -8.82 5.73 11.31
C ARG A 49 -8.19 6.06 12.66
N GLU A 50 -7.93 5.05 13.51
CA GLU A 50 -7.25 5.25 14.81
C GLU A 50 -5.87 5.90 14.62
N ILE A 51 -5.09 5.43 13.65
CA ILE A 51 -3.77 5.99 13.36
C ILE A 51 -3.91 7.46 12.93
N LEU A 52 -4.73 7.76 11.93
CA LEU A 52 -4.90 9.13 11.44
C LEU A 52 -5.41 10.09 12.53
N ASP A 53 -6.34 9.64 13.38
CA ASP A 53 -6.85 10.43 14.50
C ASP A 53 -5.77 10.76 15.53
N SER A 54 -4.84 9.83 15.79
CA SER A 54 -3.70 10.09 16.69
C SER A 54 -2.73 11.16 16.19
N PHE A 55 -2.81 11.54 14.91
CA PHE A 55 -2.02 12.61 14.28
C PHE A 55 -2.87 13.82 13.87
N ASP A 56 -4.11 13.93 14.39
CA ASP A 56 -5.06 15.02 14.10
C ASP A 56 -5.50 15.12 12.62
N LEU A 57 -5.39 14.01 11.86
CA LEU A 57 -5.76 13.94 10.44
C LEU A 57 -7.20 13.48 10.23
N ARG A 58 -8.14 14.14 10.92
CA ARG A 58 -9.59 13.81 10.87
C ARG A 58 -10.24 14.13 9.52
N ASP A 59 -9.62 15.02 8.76
CA ASP A 59 -10.04 15.45 7.44
C ASP A 59 -9.69 14.45 6.32
N VAL A 60 -8.76 13.50 6.58
CA VAL A 60 -8.45 12.42 5.66
C VAL A 60 -9.59 11.40 5.64
N ARG A 61 -10.28 11.30 4.50
CA ARG A 61 -11.39 10.35 4.31
C ARG A 61 -10.87 8.95 4.02
N ILE A 62 -11.61 7.92 4.45
CA ILE A 62 -11.32 6.52 4.13
C ILE A 62 -12.40 6.01 3.18
N GLU A 63 -12.00 5.53 2.00
CA GLU A 63 -12.89 5.04 0.96
C GLU A 63 -12.50 3.63 0.52
N GLU A 64 -13.44 2.91 -0.08
CA GLU A 64 -13.15 1.61 -0.70
C GLU A 64 -12.52 1.80 -2.09
N ALA A 65 -11.38 1.15 -2.32
CA ALA A 65 -10.67 1.18 -3.58
C ALA A 65 -11.40 0.31 -4.63
N ARG A 66 -11.57 0.85 -5.84
CA ARG A 66 -12.26 0.16 -6.95
C ARG A 66 -11.36 -0.79 -7.75
N GLY A 67 -10.06 -0.79 -7.48
CA GLY A 67 -9.05 -1.53 -8.27
C GLY A 67 -8.88 -2.99 -7.88
N GLY A 68 -9.69 -3.52 -6.96
CA GLY A 68 -9.57 -4.90 -6.46
C GLY A 68 -8.44 -5.07 -5.44
N GLN A 69 -7.94 -6.29 -5.30
CA GLN A 69 -6.94 -6.65 -4.30
C GLN A 69 -5.61 -5.91 -4.50
N LEU A 70 -4.99 -5.42 -3.42
CA LEU A 70 -3.74 -4.63 -3.43
C LEU A 70 -3.82 -3.31 -4.21
N SER A 71 -5.02 -2.73 -4.32
CA SER A 71 -5.22 -1.39 -4.91
C SER A 71 -5.21 -0.26 -3.87
N ASP A 72 -4.77 -0.57 -2.65
CA ASP A 72 -4.67 0.33 -1.52
C ASP A 72 -3.69 1.47 -1.81
N HIS A 73 -4.13 2.72 -1.60
CA HIS A 73 -3.27 3.89 -1.78
C HIS A 73 -3.83 5.13 -1.06
N TYR A 74 -2.95 6.00 -0.61
CA TYR A 74 -3.29 7.38 -0.24
C TYR A 74 -3.20 8.34 -1.44
N ASP A 75 -4.24 9.15 -1.62
CA ASP A 75 -4.33 10.23 -2.60
C ASP A 75 -4.10 11.59 -1.91
N PRO A 76 -2.94 12.24 -2.11
CA PRO A 76 -2.61 13.50 -1.46
C PRO A 76 -3.44 14.68 -1.97
N ARG A 77 -3.90 14.64 -3.24
CA ARG A 77 -4.69 15.74 -3.82
C ARG A 77 -6.09 15.77 -3.23
N GLY A 78 -6.71 14.60 -3.12
CA GLY A 78 -8.04 14.44 -2.53
C GLY A 78 -8.06 14.33 -1.01
N ARG A 79 -6.89 14.12 -0.38
CA ARG A 79 -6.74 13.70 1.03
C ARG A 79 -7.64 12.51 1.35
N VAL A 80 -7.55 11.48 0.52
CA VAL A 80 -8.34 10.25 0.66
C VAL A 80 -7.42 9.05 0.76
N LEU A 81 -7.63 8.23 1.78
CA LEU A 81 -7.00 6.93 1.93
C LEU A 81 -7.96 5.86 1.38
N ARG A 82 -7.58 5.22 0.28
CA ARG A 82 -8.39 4.19 -0.38
C ARG A 82 -7.88 2.82 -0.01
N LEU A 83 -8.76 1.97 0.52
CA LEU A 83 -8.44 0.59 0.89
C LEU A 83 -9.25 -0.39 0.05
N SER A 84 -8.61 -1.43 -0.46
CA SER A 84 -9.29 -2.55 -1.11
C SER A 84 -10.23 -3.24 -0.12
N SER A 85 -11.27 -3.92 -0.64
CA SER A 85 -12.22 -4.68 0.19
C SER A 85 -11.53 -5.64 1.16
N ASP A 86 -10.46 -6.28 0.68
CA ASP A 86 -9.69 -7.31 1.38
C ASP A 86 -8.85 -6.75 2.52
N VAL A 87 -8.60 -5.43 2.53
CA VAL A 87 -7.85 -4.73 3.57
C VAL A 87 -8.81 -3.94 4.45
N GLY A 88 -9.68 -3.11 3.84
CA GLY A 88 -10.58 -2.22 4.56
C GLY A 88 -11.56 -2.96 5.47
N ARG A 89 -12.02 -4.15 5.06
CA ARG A 89 -13.01 -4.95 5.80
C ARG A 89 -12.40 -6.08 6.63
N ALA A 90 -11.18 -6.53 6.32
CA ALA A 90 -10.57 -7.66 7.01
C ALA A 90 -9.87 -7.24 8.30
N SER A 91 -9.97 -8.10 9.31
CA SER A 91 -9.35 -7.92 10.63
C SER A 91 -8.09 -8.78 10.81
N SER A 92 -7.16 -8.68 9.86
CA SER A 92 -5.94 -9.48 9.81
C SER A 92 -4.66 -8.66 9.97
N VAL A 93 -3.55 -9.31 10.30
CA VAL A 93 -2.24 -8.66 10.43
C VAL A 93 -1.84 -8.00 9.12
N ALA A 94 -2.08 -8.66 7.98
CA ALA A 94 -1.81 -8.07 6.66
C ALA A 94 -2.67 -6.81 6.41
N ALA A 95 -3.98 -6.89 6.69
CA ALA A 95 -4.89 -5.77 6.48
C ALA A 95 -4.52 -4.55 7.33
N VAL A 96 -4.27 -4.75 8.62
CA VAL A 96 -3.83 -3.68 9.52
C VAL A 96 -2.47 -3.12 9.09
N GLY A 97 -1.54 -3.97 8.66
CA GLY A 97 -0.23 -3.55 8.17
C GLY A 97 -0.29 -2.66 6.93
N VAL A 98 -1.09 -3.04 5.93
CA VAL A 98 -1.29 -2.22 4.71
C VAL A 98 -2.00 -0.91 5.04
N ALA A 99 -3.06 -0.96 5.84
CA ALA A 99 -3.77 0.25 6.26
C ALA A 99 -2.87 1.24 7.02
N ALA A 100 -1.99 0.73 7.91
CA ALA A 100 -1.02 1.54 8.62
C ALA A 100 0.05 2.13 7.69
N HIS A 101 0.50 1.39 6.67
CA HIS A 101 1.43 1.90 5.66
C HIS A 101 0.84 3.08 4.89
N GLU A 102 -0.41 2.97 4.42
CA GLU A 102 -1.09 4.05 3.70
C GLU A 102 -1.40 5.25 4.60
N ALA A 103 -1.78 5.02 5.86
CA ALA A 103 -1.92 6.10 6.83
C ALA A 103 -0.58 6.81 7.07
N GLY A 104 0.53 6.07 7.02
CA GLY A 104 1.89 6.62 7.03
C GLY A 104 2.15 7.62 5.90
N HIS A 105 1.72 7.33 4.67
CA HIS A 105 1.82 8.28 3.56
C HIS A 105 1.00 9.55 3.81
N ALA A 106 -0.20 9.42 4.39
CA ALA A 106 -1.02 10.57 4.77
C ALA A 106 -0.34 11.44 5.84
N ILE A 107 0.28 10.82 6.85
CA ILE A 107 1.04 11.52 7.90
C ILE A 107 2.27 12.22 7.32
N GLN A 108 3.01 11.55 6.43
CA GLN A 108 4.16 12.14 5.75
C GLN A 108 3.75 13.34 4.91
N HIS A 109 2.64 13.24 4.18
CA HIS A 109 2.08 14.34 3.41
C HIS A 109 1.70 15.52 4.32
N ALA A 110 0.98 15.28 5.42
CA ALA A 110 0.57 16.32 6.36
C ALA A 110 1.75 17.03 7.04
N ARG A 111 2.86 16.32 7.27
CA ARG A 111 4.10 16.88 7.83
C ARG A 111 4.99 17.58 6.80
N GLY A 112 4.61 17.60 5.53
CA GLY A 112 5.43 18.16 4.46
C GLY A 112 6.75 17.41 4.26
N TYR A 113 6.76 16.08 4.40
CA TYR A 113 7.98 15.28 4.27
C TYR A 113 8.57 15.39 2.86
N PHE A 114 9.69 16.11 2.75
CA PHE A 114 10.31 16.55 1.50
C PHE A 114 10.60 15.43 0.48
N PRO A 115 11.08 14.23 0.86
CA PRO A 115 11.26 13.12 -0.09
C PRO A 115 9.96 12.67 -0.79
N LEU A 116 8.80 12.84 -0.13
CA LEU A 116 7.50 12.49 -0.72
C LEU A 116 7.05 13.54 -1.76
N GLN A 117 7.42 14.81 -1.56
CA GLN A 117 7.15 15.89 -2.51
C GLN A 117 7.95 15.73 -3.81
N ILE A 118 9.21 15.28 -3.72
CA ILE A 118 10.05 15.00 -4.90
C ILE A 118 9.54 13.79 -5.68
N ARG A 119 9.02 12.75 -5.00
CA ARG A 119 8.49 11.54 -5.65
C ARG A 119 7.16 11.77 -6.40
N SER A 120 6.45 12.85 -6.08
CA SER A 120 5.09 13.12 -6.55
C SER A 120 5.01 14.25 -7.60
N ALA A 121 6.14 14.88 -7.94
CA ALA A 121 6.28 15.96 -8.92
C ALA A 121 6.60 15.44 -10.32
#